data_AF-A0A4Y9ZIH4-F1
#
_entry.id   AF-A0A4Y9ZIH4-F1
#
_cell.length_a   1.000
_cell.length_b   1.000
_cell.length_c   1.000
_cell.angle_alpha   90.00
_cell.angle_beta   90.00
_cell.angle_gamma   90.00
#
_symmetry.space_group_name_H-M   'P 1'
#
loop_
_entity.id
_entity.type
_entity.pdbx_description
1 polymer ?
#
loop_
_entity_poly.entity_id
_entity_poly.type
_entity_poly.pdbx_seq_one_letter_code
_entity_poly.pdbx_strand_id
1 'polypeptide(L)'
;PEQIRAVFKKYGKGGIWGVIHVAAYKAVGESTEIPVTYYHNNVSATIFLLQVMDDFDCTRFVYSSSATVYGTPPKVPIPESTRLQADSPYGKSKVMAETIIDDLTHGTPLLYALITIADEKEYSPTHEMASYLLAILQNAFIAPRAHHPSGLIGEDPLGRPGNLLPLLAQMAVGRVKDPVLKVFGNDYPTPDGTCVRDYLHVLDLAEGHLLALDALAPESKLFDNCPTEARYKAYNLGRGQGSSVLQIVEAMRKATGFDYKTEIVGRRRGDVPDLTADPTLAEKELGFKAKQDLETACRDLWNWQTKNPKGYDTESK
;
A
#
# COMPACT_ATOMS: atom_id res chain seq x y z
N PRO A 1 6.28 -14.71 14.96
CA PRO A 1 5.44 -15.89 14.61
C PRO A 1 4.50 -16.32 15.74
N GLU A 2 5.01 -16.63 16.94
CA GLU A 2 4.19 -17.15 18.04
C GLU A 2 3.08 -16.20 18.52
N GLN A 3 3.33 -14.89 18.55
CA GLN A 3 2.30 -13.91 18.90
C GLN A 3 1.15 -13.90 17.88
N ILE A 4 1.44 -14.02 16.58
CA ILE A 4 0.42 -14.11 15.53
C ILE A 4 -0.37 -15.42 15.71
N ARG A 5 0.34 -16.54 15.91
CA ARG A 5 -0.28 -17.84 16.17
C ARG A 5 -1.19 -17.81 17.39
N ALA A 6 -0.82 -17.08 18.46
CA ALA A 6 -1.66 -16.92 19.65
C ALA A 6 -2.98 -16.19 19.34
N VAL A 7 -2.96 -15.20 18.44
CA VAL A 7 -4.19 -14.56 17.96
C VAL A 7 -5.08 -15.57 17.25
N PHE A 8 -4.56 -16.33 16.29
CA PHE A 8 -5.35 -17.35 15.58
C PHE A 8 -5.87 -18.45 16.51
N LYS A 9 -5.06 -18.92 17.46
CA LYS A 9 -5.48 -19.89 18.50
C LYS A 9 -6.71 -19.42 19.30
N LYS A 10 -6.85 -18.11 19.54
CA LYS A 10 -8.00 -17.55 20.27
C LYS A 10 -9.33 -17.76 19.51
N TYR A 11 -9.29 -17.74 18.18
CA TYR A 11 -10.47 -17.88 17.33
C TYR A 11 -10.67 -19.32 16.82
N GLY A 12 -9.62 -20.14 16.84
CA GLY A 12 -9.65 -21.52 16.36
C GLY A 12 -9.57 -21.61 14.83
N LYS A 13 -9.55 -22.85 14.32
CA LYS A 13 -9.56 -23.16 12.88
C LYS A 13 -10.83 -22.61 12.22
N GLY A 14 -10.68 -21.90 11.11
CA GLY A 14 -11.77 -21.21 10.41
C GLY A 14 -12.39 -20.02 11.17
N GLY A 15 -11.90 -19.68 12.36
CA GLY A 15 -12.48 -18.61 13.19
C GLY A 15 -12.15 -17.20 12.71
N ILE A 16 -11.08 -17.04 11.94
CA ILE A 16 -10.75 -15.78 11.24
C ILE A 16 -11.11 -15.97 9.76
N TRP A 17 -12.07 -15.18 9.29
CA TRP A 17 -12.60 -15.31 7.93
C TRP A 17 -11.60 -14.92 6.84
N GLY A 18 -10.76 -13.91 7.12
CA GLY A 18 -9.73 -13.40 6.21
C GLY A 18 -8.83 -12.37 6.88
N VAL A 19 -7.73 -12.02 6.20
CA VAL A 19 -6.70 -11.11 6.72
C VAL A 19 -6.41 -10.00 5.72
N ILE A 20 -6.37 -8.75 6.21
CA ILE A 20 -5.79 -7.61 5.47
C ILE A 20 -4.39 -7.36 6.00
N HIS A 21 -3.36 -7.54 5.17
CA HIS A 21 -1.97 -7.36 5.55
C HIS A 21 -1.41 -6.00 5.10
N VAL A 22 -1.42 -5.03 6.02
CA VAL A 22 -0.87 -3.67 5.85
C VAL A 22 0.50 -3.46 6.52
N ALA A 23 0.96 -4.41 7.33
CA ALA A 23 2.17 -4.24 8.15
C ALA A 23 3.45 -4.38 7.31
N ALA A 24 4.18 -3.28 7.13
CA ALA A 24 5.46 -3.25 6.43
C ALA A 24 6.27 -2.00 6.78
N TYR A 25 7.59 -2.06 6.65
CA TYR A 25 8.40 -0.86 6.46
C TYR A 25 8.16 -0.28 5.07
N LYS A 26 7.99 1.04 4.98
CA LYS A 26 7.45 1.73 3.80
C LYS A 26 8.35 2.76 3.15
N ALA A 27 9.40 3.24 3.83
CA ALA A 27 10.17 4.38 3.33
C ALA A 27 11.15 3.96 2.22
N VAL A 28 10.98 4.49 1.01
CA VAL A 28 11.83 4.15 -0.14
C VAL A 28 13.29 4.57 0.08
N GLY A 29 13.52 5.80 0.58
CA GLY A 29 14.88 6.30 0.83
C GLY A 29 15.65 5.43 1.82
N GLU A 30 15.10 5.24 3.02
CA GLU A 30 15.70 4.41 4.09
C GLU A 30 15.93 2.96 3.63
N SER A 31 15.04 2.40 2.80
CA SER A 31 15.22 1.04 2.28
C SER A 31 16.53 0.87 1.48
N THR A 32 17.04 1.94 0.87
CA THR A 32 18.32 1.92 0.15
C THR A 32 19.54 1.94 1.08
N GLU A 33 19.35 2.36 2.33
CA GLU A 33 20.38 2.45 3.36
C GLU A 33 20.43 1.16 4.20
N ILE A 34 19.26 0.60 4.54
CA ILE A 34 19.12 -0.64 5.35
C ILE A 34 18.32 -1.75 4.64
N PRO A 35 18.74 -2.20 3.44
CA PRO A 35 17.95 -3.11 2.60
C PRO A 35 17.63 -4.46 3.26
N VAL A 36 18.57 -5.05 4.00
CA VAL A 36 18.36 -6.35 4.66
C VAL A 36 17.25 -6.27 5.70
N THR A 37 17.17 -5.17 6.44
CA THR A 37 16.10 -4.91 7.41
C THR A 37 14.72 -4.89 6.75
N TYR A 38 14.62 -4.29 5.56
CA TYR A 38 13.37 -4.26 4.78
C TYR A 38 12.97 -5.64 4.26
N TYR A 39 13.91 -6.41 3.71
CA TYR A 39 13.60 -7.77 3.25
C TYR A 39 13.21 -8.68 4.41
N HIS A 40 13.97 -8.66 5.50
CA HIS A 40 13.66 -9.45 6.69
C HIS A 40 12.31 -9.07 7.28
N ASN A 41 11.99 -7.78 7.41
CA ASN A 41 10.71 -7.36 7.94
C ASN A 41 9.56 -7.69 6.98
N ASN A 42 9.61 -7.22 5.74
CA ASN A 42 8.45 -7.26 4.84
C ASN A 42 8.22 -8.67 4.26
N VAL A 43 9.28 -9.32 3.77
CA VAL A 43 9.15 -10.62 3.09
C VAL A 43 8.94 -11.73 4.11
N SER A 44 9.77 -11.80 5.16
CA SER A 44 9.63 -12.86 6.17
C SER A 44 8.32 -12.73 6.95
N ALA A 45 7.86 -11.51 7.30
CA ALA A 45 6.55 -11.36 7.94
C ALA A 45 5.40 -11.83 7.06
N THR A 46 5.45 -11.57 5.75
CA THR A 46 4.46 -12.07 4.79
C THR A 46 4.45 -13.60 4.79
N ILE A 47 5.62 -14.24 4.65
CA ILE A 47 5.74 -15.72 4.67
C ILE A 47 5.19 -16.29 5.98
N PHE A 48 5.61 -15.76 7.13
CA PHE A 48 5.16 -16.28 8.43
C PHE A 48 3.65 -16.09 8.65
N LEU A 49 3.08 -14.99 8.16
CA LEU A 49 1.65 -14.77 8.25
C LEU A 49 0.87 -15.77 7.40
N LEU A 50 1.30 -16.00 6.15
CA LEU A 50 0.69 -16.98 5.25
C LEU A 50 0.75 -18.41 5.83
N GLN A 51 1.87 -18.80 6.44
CA GLN A 51 2.00 -20.10 7.12
C GLN A 51 1.02 -20.25 8.30
N VAL A 52 0.90 -19.21 9.15
CA VAL A 52 -0.05 -19.24 10.27
C VAL A 52 -1.50 -19.23 9.77
N MET A 53 -1.79 -18.53 8.69
CA MET A 53 -3.12 -18.53 8.08
C MET A 53 -3.51 -19.93 7.60
N ASP A 54 -2.59 -20.64 6.94
CA ASP A 54 -2.78 -22.02 6.49
C ASP A 54 -3.04 -22.99 7.65
N ASP A 55 -2.23 -22.94 8.72
CA ASP A 55 -2.40 -23.78 9.92
C ASP A 55 -3.80 -23.69 10.56
N PHE A 56 -4.50 -22.56 10.35
CA PHE A 56 -5.81 -22.25 10.93
C PHE A 56 -6.94 -22.16 9.90
N ASP A 57 -6.75 -22.70 8.69
CA ASP A 57 -7.77 -22.77 7.64
C ASP A 57 -8.30 -21.37 7.23
N CYS A 58 -7.43 -20.36 7.23
CA CYS A 58 -7.73 -18.98 6.85
C CYS A 58 -7.20 -18.68 5.44
N THR A 59 -8.05 -18.78 4.42
CA THR A 59 -7.60 -18.78 3.01
C THR A 59 -7.86 -17.48 2.26
N ARG A 60 -8.42 -16.45 2.92
CA ARG A 60 -8.72 -15.14 2.31
C ARG A 60 -7.70 -14.11 2.74
N PHE A 61 -7.03 -13.51 1.77
CA PHE A 61 -5.98 -12.55 2.04
C PHE A 61 -6.04 -11.35 1.11
N VAL A 62 -5.93 -10.17 1.73
CA VAL A 62 -5.81 -8.89 1.04
C VAL A 62 -4.44 -8.33 1.33
N TYR A 63 -3.59 -8.27 0.31
CA TYR A 63 -2.22 -7.79 0.46
C TYR A 63 -2.09 -6.31 0.11
N SER A 64 -1.40 -5.54 0.95
CA SER A 64 -1.05 -4.15 0.67
C SER A 64 0.24 -4.05 -0.13
N SER A 65 0.15 -3.98 -1.46
CA SER A 65 1.34 -3.81 -2.31
C SER A 65 1.71 -2.34 -2.57
N SER A 66 2.40 -2.04 -3.69
CA SER A 66 3.01 -0.75 -3.98
C SER A 66 3.10 -0.45 -5.49
N ALA A 67 2.77 0.75 -5.97
CA ALA A 67 3.13 1.26 -7.33
C ALA A 67 4.60 1.05 -7.66
N THR A 68 5.45 1.12 -6.64
CA THR A 68 6.90 1.00 -6.80
C THR A 68 7.30 -0.37 -7.31
N VAL A 69 6.39 -1.35 -7.32
CA VAL A 69 6.60 -2.64 -7.98
C VAL A 69 6.82 -2.48 -9.47
N TYR A 70 6.26 -1.45 -10.10
CA TYR A 70 6.42 -1.19 -11.53
C TYR A 70 7.76 -0.52 -11.88
N GLY A 71 8.51 0.00 -10.90
CA GLY A 71 9.73 0.76 -11.15
C GLY A 71 9.47 1.97 -12.04
N THR A 72 10.29 2.16 -13.07
CA THR A 72 10.06 3.16 -14.13
C THR A 72 9.21 2.54 -15.25
N PRO A 73 7.89 2.81 -15.30
CA PRO A 73 7.00 2.14 -16.23
C PRO A 73 7.22 2.63 -17.68
N PRO A 74 6.99 1.77 -18.69
CA PRO A 74 7.09 2.14 -20.10
C PRO A 74 5.88 2.96 -20.58
N LYS A 75 4.76 2.90 -19.84
CA LYS A 75 3.49 3.56 -20.16
C LYS A 75 2.88 4.14 -18.90
N VAL A 76 2.35 5.36 -19.02
CA VAL A 76 1.58 6.05 -17.98
C VAL A 76 0.30 6.60 -18.65
N PRO A 77 -0.91 6.46 -18.05
CA PRO A 77 -1.23 5.75 -16.81
C PRO A 77 -0.84 4.26 -16.83
N ILE A 78 -0.46 3.72 -15.67
CA ILE A 78 0.16 2.40 -15.54
C ILE A 78 -0.93 1.33 -15.39
N PRO A 79 -1.11 0.41 -16.36
CA PRO A 79 -2.02 -0.72 -16.22
C PRO A 79 -1.39 -1.85 -15.39
N GLU A 80 -2.22 -2.72 -14.80
CA GLU A 80 -1.79 -3.90 -14.03
C GLU A 80 -1.04 -4.93 -14.87
N SER A 81 -1.18 -4.89 -16.20
CA SER A 81 -0.37 -5.72 -17.12
C SER A 81 1.09 -5.28 -17.23
N THR A 82 1.47 -4.18 -16.58
CA THR A 82 2.85 -3.70 -16.56
C THR A 82 3.73 -4.66 -15.77
N ARG A 83 4.88 -5.04 -16.34
CA ARG A 83 5.85 -5.90 -15.67
C ARG A 83 6.32 -5.30 -14.34
N LEU A 84 6.35 -6.13 -13.30
CA LEU A 84 6.92 -5.77 -12.01
C LEU A 84 8.46 -5.71 -12.12
N GLN A 85 9.03 -4.51 -11.96
CA GLN A 85 10.45 -4.22 -12.06
C GLN A 85 10.88 -3.11 -11.09
N ALA A 86 10.72 -3.34 -9.79
CA ALA A 86 11.03 -2.34 -8.77
C ALA A 86 12.50 -1.89 -8.74
N ASP A 87 12.71 -0.57 -8.56
CA ASP A 87 14.04 0.03 -8.49
C ASP A 87 14.62 0.07 -7.05
N SER A 88 13.77 0.13 -6.03
CA SER A 88 14.16 0.25 -4.61
C SER A 88 14.05 -1.08 -3.84
N PRO A 89 14.82 -1.29 -2.76
CA PRO A 89 14.67 -2.47 -1.89
C PRO A 89 13.26 -2.61 -1.30
N TYR A 90 12.64 -1.50 -0.90
CA TYR A 90 11.23 -1.51 -0.50
C TYR A 90 10.33 -2.06 -1.62
N GLY A 91 10.43 -1.53 -2.85
CA GLY A 91 9.63 -2.01 -3.96
C GLY A 91 9.91 -3.47 -4.30
N LYS A 92 11.18 -3.89 -4.26
CA LYS A 92 11.58 -5.29 -4.47
C LYS A 92 10.99 -6.23 -3.41
N SER A 93 10.91 -5.79 -2.15
CA SER A 93 10.23 -6.57 -1.10
C SER A 93 8.74 -6.78 -1.40
N LYS A 94 8.08 -5.80 -2.01
CA LYS A 94 6.68 -5.91 -2.45
C LYS A 94 6.52 -6.85 -3.64
N VAL A 95 7.42 -6.75 -4.64
CA VAL A 95 7.46 -7.70 -5.77
C VAL A 95 7.65 -9.13 -5.27
N MET A 96 8.61 -9.37 -4.36
CA MET A 96 8.85 -10.69 -3.79
C MET A 96 7.61 -11.24 -3.07
N ALA A 97 6.95 -10.40 -2.27
CA ALA A 97 5.71 -10.80 -1.59
C ALA A 97 4.60 -11.15 -2.60
N GLU A 98 4.39 -10.34 -3.64
CA GLU A 98 3.44 -10.65 -4.72
C GLU A 98 3.78 -11.95 -5.45
N THR A 99 5.05 -12.21 -5.75
CA THR A 99 5.48 -13.47 -6.36
C THR A 99 5.17 -14.66 -5.47
N ILE A 100 5.49 -14.59 -4.18
CA ILE A 100 5.19 -15.67 -3.21
C ILE A 100 3.68 -15.93 -3.12
N ILE A 101 2.90 -14.85 -3.11
CA ILE A 101 1.44 -14.84 -3.07
C ILE A 101 0.87 -15.50 -4.34
N ASP A 102 1.33 -15.08 -5.51
CA ASP A 102 0.93 -15.64 -6.80
C ASP A 102 1.30 -17.13 -6.90
N ASP A 103 2.53 -17.49 -6.54
CA ASP A 103 2.99 -18.88 -6.48
C ASP A 103 2.15 -19.73 -5.53
N LEU A 104 1.74 -19.19 -4.37
CA LEU A 104 0.88 -19.92 -3.42
C LEU A 104 -0.50 -20.23 -4.03
N THR A 105 -1.04 -19.33 -4.86
CA THR A 105 -2.34 -19.57 -5.52
C THR A 105 -2.24 -20.62 -6.62
N HIS A 106 -1.11 -20.69 -7.32
CA HIS A 106 -0.83 -21.72 -8.32
C HIS A 106 -0.35 -23.03 -7.69
N GLY A 107 0.19 -22.95 -6.47
CA GLY A 107 0.78 -24.01 -5.69
C GLY A 107 -0.17 -24.71 -4.73
N THR A 108 -1.44 -24.92 -5.07
CA THR A 108 -2.28 -25.88 -4.34
C THR A 108 -3.34 -26.48 -5.26
N PRO A 109 -3.17 -27.75 -5.68
CA PRO A 109 -3.43 -28.89 -4.78
C PRO A 109 -2.21 -29.79 -4.44
N LEU A 110 -0.99 -29.25 -4.24
CA LEU A 110 0.23 -30.06 -4.07
C LEU A 110 1.17 -29.74 -2.90
N LEU A 111 0.87 -28.77 -2.01
CA LEU A 111 1.74 -28.55 -0.83
C LEU A 111 1.74 -29.72 0.19
N TYR A 112 0.83 -30.70 0.01
CA TYR A 112 0.74 -31.91 0.84
C TYR A 112 1.42 -33.17 0.25
N ALA A 113 2.16 -33.08 -0.87
CA ALA A 113 2.90 -34.23 -1.41
C ALA A 113 4.38 -34.32 -1.00
N LEU A 114 4.97 -33.25 -0.44
CA LEU A 114 6.41 -33.20 -0.13
C LEU A 114 6.76 -33.13 1.36
N ILE A 115 5.77 -33.04 2.26
CA ILE A 115 5.99 -33.09 3.73
C ILE A 115 5.46 -34.42 4.34
N THR A 116 4.77 -35.26 3.58
CA THR A 116 4.30 -36.61 3.98
C THR A 116 5.23 -37.74 3.52
N ILE A 117 6.53 -37.61 3.81
CA ILE A 117 7.42 -38.79 3.94
C ILE A 117 7.85 -39.00 5.41
N ALA A 118 7.30 -38.23 6.37
CA ALA A 118 7.74 -38.31 7.76
C ALA A 118 6.64 -38.54 8.82
N ASP A 119 5.36 -38.64 8.49
CA ASP A 119 4.37 -39.07 9.50
C ASP A 119 3.13 -39.72 8.85
N GLU A 120 2.90 -40.99 9.19
CA GLU A 120 1.75 -41.80 8.75
C GLU A 120 0.47 -41.37 9.49
N LYS A 121 -0.12 -40.24 9.11
CA LYS A 121 -1.50 -39.93 9.50
C LYS A 121 -2.37 -39.63 8.28
N GLU A 122 -3.39 -40.46 8.14
CA GLU A 122 -4.49 -40.40 7.19
C GLU A 122 -4.95 -38.96 6.90
N TYR A 123 -4.85 -38.55 5.63
CA TYR A 123 -5.43 -37.33 5.11
C TYR A 123 -6.80 -37.62 4.50
N SER A 124 -7.82 -36.85 4.89
CA SER A 124 -9.16 -36.89 4.30
C SER A 124 -9.33 -35.69 3.35
N PRO A 125 -9.54 -35.90 2.03
CA PRO A 125 -9.73 -34.82 1.08
C PRO A 125 -11.19 -34.37 1.13
N THR A 126 -11.55 -33.48 2.06
CA THR A 126 -12.93 -32.92 2.11
C THR A 126 -13.01 -31.42 1.97
N HIS A 127 -11.89 -30.72 1.75
CA HIS A 127 -11.95 -29.27 1.56
C HIS A 127 -11.43 -28.90 0.18
N GLU A 128 -12.34 -28.44 -0.68
CA GLU A 128 -12.02 -27.55 -1.80
C GLU A 128 -11.30 -26.33 -1.20
N MET A 129 -9.97 -26.39 -1.16
CA MET A 129 -9.10 -25.30 -0.70
C MET A 129 -9.09 -24.23 -1.79
N ALA A 130 -10.19 -23.51 -1.93
CA ALA A 130 -10.20 -22.27 -2.69
C ALA A 130 -9.45 -21.22 -1.87
N SER A 131 -8.15 -21.11 -2.15
CA SER A 131 -7.32 -19.98 -1.72
C SER A 131 -7.75 -18.77 -2.54
N TYR A 132 -8.55 -17.88 -1.95
CA TYR A 132 -8.96 -16.63 -2.58
C TYR A 132 -7.99 -15.53 -2.15
N LEU A 133 -7.19 -15.03 -3.09
CA LEU A 133 -6.13 -14.09 -2.80
C LEU A 133 -6.27 -12.87 -3.68
N LEU A 134 -6.37 -11.70 -3.03
CA LEU A 134 -6.44 -10.44 -3.74
C LEU A 134 -5.29 -9.53 -3.32
N ALA A 135 -4.35 -9.31 -4.24
CA ALA A 135 -3.34 -8.28 -4.05
C ALA A 135 -3.95 -6.93 -4.40
N ILE A 136 -4.03 -6.03 -3.42
CA ILE A 136 -4.31 -4.64 -3.69
C ILE A 136 -2.97 -3.97 -3.99
N LEU A 137 -2.79 -3.52 -5.23
CA LEU A 137 -1.68 -2.65 -5.58
C LEU A 137 -2.00 -1.26 -5.07
N GLN A 138 -1.66 -1.03 -3.80
CA GLN A 138 -1.63 0.31 -3.25
C GLN A 138 -0.51 1.03 -3.95
N ASN A 139 -0.67 2.29 -4.33
CA ASN A 139 0.47 2.99 -4.84
C ASN A 139 1.35 3.46 -3.66
N ALA A 140 2.56 2.92 -3.39
CA ALA A 140 3.31 3.32 -2.18
C ALA A 140 4.10 4.64 -2.29
N PHE A 141 3.63 5.56 -3.12
CA PHE A 141 3.88 6.99 -2.93
C PHE A 141 2.59 7.79 -2.73
N ILE A 142 1.50 7.08 -2.51
CA ILE A 142 0.14 7.56 -2.49
C ILE A 142 -0.42 7.22 -1.11
N ALA A 143 0.19 7.84 -0.11
CA ALA A 143 -0.63 8.36 0.97
C ALA A 143 -1.06 9.75 0.48
N PRO A 144 -2.33 9.88 0.12
CA PRO A 144 -3.09 10.78 0.93
C PRO A 144 -3.26 10.06 2.25
N ARG A 145 -2.48 10.51 3.23
CA ARG A 145 -3.08 11.48 4.14
C ARG A 145 -4.23 10.76 4.82
N ALA A 146 -3.86 9.82 5.70
CA ALA A 146 -4.79 9.23 6.63
C ALA A 146 -5.41 10.39 7.38
N HIS A 147 -6.53 10.94 6.97
CA HIS A 147 -7.20 12.03 7.67
C HIS A 147 -8.67 11.82 7.41
N HIS A 148 -9.37 11.61 8.50
CA HIS A 148 -10.82 11.60 8.45
C HIS A 148 -11.30 13.07 8.44
N PRO A 149 -12.38 13.42 7.74
CA PRO A 149 -12.92 14.80 7.72
C PRO A 149 -13.31 15.32 9.11
N SER A 150 -13.42 14.46 10.12
CA SER A 150 -13.56 14.88 11.52
C SER A 150 -12.32 15.61 12.07
N GLY A 151 -11.13 15.32 11.52
CA GLY A 151 -9.85 15.77 12.04
C GLY A 151 -9.45 15.12 13.37
N LEU A 152 -10.08 14.00 13.75
CA LEU A 152 -9.78 13.27 15.00
C LEU A 152 -8.79 12.12 14.83
N ILE A 153 -8.62 11.64 13.59
CA ILE A 153 -7.65 10.61 13.26
C ILE A 153 -6.87 11.04 12.04
N GLY A 154 -5.57 10.79 12.10
CA GLY A 154 -4.76 10.83 10.91
C GLY A 154 -3.34 10.29 10.96
N GLU A 155 -2.52 10.65 9.97
CA GLU A 155 -1.13 10.19 9.88
C GLU A 155 -0.29 10.94 10.92
N ASP A 156 0.37 10.20 11.79
CA ASP A 156 1.29 10.72 12.80
C ASP A 156 2.67 10.05 12.64
N PRO A 157 3.50 10.54 11.69
CA PRO A 157 4.84 9.99 11.52
C PRO A 157 5.71 10.35 12.71
N LEU A 158 6.46 9.36 13.22
CA LEU A 158 7.48 9.60 14.24
C LEU A 158 8.70 10.28 13.62
N GLY A 159 9.26 11.26 14.34
CA GLY A 159 10.40 12.04 13.86
C GLY A 159 10.06 12.95 12.68
N ARG A 160 11.04 13.21 11.81
CA ARG A 160 10.83 14.05 10.62
C ARG A 160 10.15 13.23 9.52
N PRO A 161 9.05 13.72 8.92
CA PRO A 161 8.40 12.99 7.83
C PRO A 161 9.30 12.88 6.59
N GLY A 162 9.39 11.66 6.02
CA GLY A 162 10.03 11.41 4.72
C GLY A 162 9.13 11.64 3.51
N ASN A 163 7.81 11.73 3.73
CA ASN A 163 6.79 11.94 2.70
C ASN A 163 6.41 13.42 2.59
N LEU A 164 6.10 13.88 1.37
CA LEU A 164 5.86 15.29 1.05
C LEU A 164 4.72 15.91 1.87
N LEU A 165 3.58 15.24 1.97
CA LEU A 165 2.37 15.85 2.51
C LEU A 165 2.37 16.04 4.03
N PRO A 166 2.75 15.04 4.85
CA PRO A 166 2.95 15.27 6.28
C PRO A 166 4.06 16.27 6.55
N LEU A 167 5.12 16.30 5.72
CA LEU A 167 6.17 17.31 5.85
C LEU A 167 5.60 18.73 5.65
N LEU A 168 4.84 18.96 4.58
CA LEU A 168 4.20 20.27 4.32
C LEU A 168 3.26 20.67 5.46
N ALA A 169 2.39 19.77 5.92
CA ALA A 169 1.48 20.09 7.00
C ALA A 169 2.22 20.40 8.32
N GLN A 170 3.25 19.63 8.66
CA GLN A 170 4.07 19.88 9.85
C GLN A 170 4.90 21.16 9.76
N MET A 171 5.34 21.56 8.56
CA MET A 171 5.94 22.88 8.34
C MET A 171 4.92 23.99 8.61
N ALA A 172 3.69 23.84 8.10
CA ALA A 172 2.64 24.85 8.26
C ALA A 172 2.15 25.03 9.71
N VAL A 173 2.12 23.97 10.53
CA VAL A 173 1.86 24.12 11.99
C VAL A 173 3.12 24.45 12.80
N GLY A 174 4.28 24.58 12.17
CA GLY A 174 5.54 24.91 12.85
C GLY A 174 6.17 23.77 13.65
N ARG A 175 5.71 22.51 13.48
CA ARG A 175 6.34 21.31 14.08
C ARG A 175 7.69 21.02 13.41
N VAL A 176 7.77 21.15 12.09
CA VAL A 176 9.04 21.12 11.35
C VAL A 176 9.54 22.55 11.21
N LYS A 177 10.74 22.81 11.75
CA LYS A 177 11.33 24.16 11.79
C LYS A 177 12.13 24.55 10.55
N ASP A 178 12.29 23.65 9.59
CA ASP A 178 13.01 23.95 8.37
C ASP A 178 12.26 25.04 7.58
N PRO A 179 12.94 26.15 7.23
CA PRO A 179 12.29 27.25 6.53
C PRO A 179 12.07 26.97 5.04
N VAL A 180 12.70 25.92 4.49
CA VAL A 180 12.72 25.63 3.05
C VAL A 180 12.46 24.15 2.80
N LEU A 181 11.51 23.86 1.91
CA LEU A 181 11.23 22.54 1.38
C LEU A 181 12.25 22.18 0.29
N LYS A 182 12.97 21.09 0.49
CA LYS A 182 13.85 20.50 -0.54
C LYS A 182 13.01 19.71 -1.54
N VAL A 183 13.07 20.09 -2.82
CA VAL A 183 12.43 19.42 -3.95
C VAL A 183 13.49 18.62 -4.70
N PHE A 184 13.35 17.30 -4.73
CA PHE A 184 14.35 16.39 -5.28
C PHE A 184 14.21 16.27 -6.80
N GLY A 185 15.06 16.99 -7.53
CA GLY A 185 15.10 17.01 -9.00
C GLY A 185 14.00 17.87 -9.64
N ASN A 186 14.35 18.46 -10.78
CA ASN A 186 13.47 19.28 -11.63
C ASN A 186 13.71 19.00 -13.13
N ASP A 187 14.31 17.87 -13.44
CA ASP A 187 14.78 17.47 -14.76
C ASP A 187 14.21 16.09 -15.18
N TYR A 188 13.15 15.64 -14.52
CA TYR A 188 12.39 14.46 -14.93
C TYR A 188 11.56 14.77 -16.19
N PRO A 189 11.23 13.75 -17.02
CA PRO A 189 10.37 13.92 -18.18
C PRO A 189 8.89 14.04 -17.77
N THR A 190 8.57 15.04 -16.95
CA THR A 190 7.25 15.33 -16.38
C THR A 190 6.89 16.80 -16.64
N PRO A 191 5.61 17.22 -16.48
CA PRO A 191 5.15 18.53 -16.93
C PRO A 191 5.92 19.75 -16.39
N ASP A 192 6.45 19.67 -15.17
CA ASP A 192 7.24 20.74 -14.54
C ASP A 192 8.64 20.28 -14.10
N GLY A 193 9.07 19.11 -14.58
CA GLY A 193 10.35 18.50 -14.27
C GLY A 193 10.43 17.82 -12.90
N THR A 194 9.43 17.96 -12.02
CA THR A 194 9.39 17.27 -10.73
C THR A 194 8.61 15.95 -10.80
N CYS A 195 8.86 15.03 -9.87
CA CYS A 195 8.17 13.74 -9.82
C CYS A 195 6.64 13.88 -9.73
N VAL A 196 5.91 13.04 -10.46
CA VAL A 196 4.44 12.98 -10.52
C VAL A 196 3.93 11.75 -9.77
N ARG A 197 2.89 11.92 -8.94
CA ARG A 197 2.22 10.85 -8.19
C ARG A 197 0.70 11.03 -8.24
N ASP A 198 -0.04 9.94 -8.31
CA ASP A 198 -1.52 9.92 -8.30
C ASP A 198 -2.12 9.89 -6.88
N TYR A 199 -2.31 11.06 -6.26
CA TYR A 199 -2.75 11.13 -4.86
C TYR A 199 -4.21 10.65 -4.63
N LEU A 200 -4.39 9.51 -3.95
CA LEU A 200 -5.67 8.87 -3.56
C LEU A 200 -6.08 9.06 -2.08
N HIS A 201 -7.24 9.65 -1.78
CA HIS A 201 -7.70 9.87 -0.40
C HIS A 201 -7.78 8.58 0.45
N VAL A 202 -7.40 8.63 1.73
CA VAL A 202 -7.35 7.42 2.59
C VAL A 202 -8.68 6.70 2.70
N LEU A 203 -9.78 7.45 2.67
CA LEU A 203 -11.12 6.86 2.78
C LEU A 203 -11.49 6.08 1.52
N ASP A 204 -11.10 6.59 0.34
CA ASP A 204 -11.25 5.83 -0.91
C ASP A 204 -10.36 4.57 -0.84
N LEU A 205 -9.11 4.70 -0.39
CA LEU A 205 -8.22 3.55 -0.22
C LEU A 205 -8.79 2.50 0.76
N ALA A 206 -9.39 2.93 1.88
CA ALA A 206 -10.04 2.04 2.84
C ALA A 206 -11.29 1.35 2.24
N GLU A 207 -12.11 2.08 1.48
CA GLU A 207 -13.23 1.52 0.71
C GLU A 207 -12.73 0.44 -0.28
N GLY A 208 -11.60 0.67 -0.94
CA GLY A 208 -10.97 -0.33 -1.81
C GLY A 208 -10.61 -1.65 -1.10
N HIS A 209 -10.24 -1.61 0.20
CA HIS A 209 -10.02 -2.82 0.98
C HIS A 209 -11.31 -3.56 1.30
N LEU A 210 -12.42 -2.84 1.53
CA LEU A 210 -13.72 -3.46 1.75
C LEU A 210 -14.23 -4.13 0.48
N LEU A 211 -14.15 -3.45 -0.67
CA LEU A 211 -14.49 -4.03 -1.97
C LEU A 211 -13.65 -5.27 -2.29
N ALA A 212 -12.37 -5.26 -1.91
CA ALA A 212 -11.50 -6.40 -2.01
C ALA A 212 -11.94 -7.57 -1.12
N LEU A 213 -12.42 -7.33 0.09
CA LEU A 213 -12.99 -8.39 0.93
C LEU A 213 -14.31 -8.91 0.34
N ASP A 214 -15.21 -8.03 -0.09
CA ASP A 214 -16.47 -8.43 -0.73
C ASP A 214 -16.21 -9.30 -1.98
N ALA A 215 -15.17 -8.97 -2.74
CA ALA A 215 -14.69 -9.76 -3.88
C ALA A 215 -14.23 -11.18 -3.51
N LEU A 216 -13.79 -11.42 -2.27
CA LEU A 216 -13.36 -12.72 -1.74
C LEU A 216 -14.50 -13.50 -1.06
N ALA A 217 -15.71 -12.94 -1.02
CA ALA A 217 -16.87 -13.60 -0.45
C ALA A 217 -17.32 -14.81 -1.30
N PRO A 218 -17.85 -15.89 -0.70
CA PRO A 218 -18.28 -17.09 -1.43
C PRO A 218 -19.27 -16.83 -2.58
N GLU A 219 -20.10 -15.80 -2.44
CA GLU A 219 -21.09 -15.35 -3.42
C GLU A 219 -20.51 -14.51 -4.57
N SER A 220 -19.25 -14.09 -4.46
CA SER A 220 -18.57 -13.30 -5.48
C SER A 220 -18.29 -14.13 -6.72
N LYS A 221 -18.70 -13.59 -7.89
CA LYS A 221 -18.43 -14.18 -9.21
C LYS A 221 -17.13 -13.70 -9.84
N LEU A 222 -16.35 -12.91 -9.10
CA LEU A 222 -15.18 -12.23 -9.63
C LEU A 222 -14.14 -13.20 -10.20
N PHE A 223 -14.06 -14.39 -9.60
CA PHE A 223 -13.10 -15.44 -9.93
C PHE A 223 -13.70 -16.58 -10.77
N ASP A 224 -14.97 -16.50 -11.18
CA ASP A 224 -15.66 -17.58 -11.93
C ASP A 224 -14.98 -17.90 -13.27
N ASN A 225 -14.32 -16.90 -13.87
CA ASN A 225 -13.65 -17.02 -15.17
C ASN A 225 -12.11 -17.03 -15.06
N CYS A 226 -11.56 -17.37 -13.88
CA CYS A 226 -10.11 -17.53 -13.78
C CYS A 226 -9.66 -18.76 -14.58
N PRO A 227 -8.62 -18.63 -15.44
CA PRO A 227 -8.16 -19.71 -16.32
C PRO A 227 -7.51 -20.88 -15.57
N THR A 228 -7.21 -20.69 -14.28
CA THR A 228 -6.60 -21.66 -13.37
C THR A 228 -7.46 -21.77 -12.11
N GLU A 229 -7.30 -22.87 -11.34
CA GLU A 229 -7.86 -22.97 -9.98
C GLU A 229 -7.28 -21.89 -9.03
N ALA A 230 -6.16 -21.27 -9.43
CA ALA A 230 -5.52 -20.15 -8.75
C ALA A 230 -6.35 -18.87 -8.85
N ARG A 231 -6.86 -18.41 -7.70
CA ARG A 231 -7.67 -17.19 -7.60
C ARG A 231 -6.81 -16.04 -7.10
N TYR A 232 -5.93 -15.55 -7.98
CA TYR A 232 -5.14 -14.33 -7.78
C TYR A 232 -5.59 -13.21 -8.71
N LYS A 233 -5.80 -12.01 -8.16
CA LYS A 233 -5.95 -10.79 -8.94
C LYS A 233 -5.23 -9.62 -8.28
N ALA A 234 -4.70 -8.74 -9.11
CA ALA A 234 -4.06 -7.50 -8.70
C ALA A 234 -4.85 -6.31 -9.25
N TYR A 235 -5.06 -5.28 -8.43
CA TYR A 235 -5.77 -4.06 -8.83
C TYR A 235 -5.02 -2.81 -8.41
N ASN A 236 -4.88 -1.86 -9.33
CA ASN A 236 -4.41 -0.52 -9.04
C ASN A 236 -5.50 0.29 -8.37
N LEU A 237 -5.25 0.76 -7.14
CA LEU A 237 -6.10 1.75 -6.49
C LEU A 237 -5.48 3.14 -6.67
N GLY A 238 -6.07 3.93 -7.55
CA GLY A 238 -5.67 5.31 -7.85
C GLY A 238 -6.82 6.12 -8.43
N ARG A 239 -6.60 7.43 -8.63
CA ARG A 239 -7.56 8.31 -9.32
C ARG A 239 -7.34 8.33 -10.83
N GLY A 240 -6.17 7.87 -11.29
CA GLY A 240 -5.72 8.07 -12.66
C GLY A 240 -5.33 9.50 -12.99
N GLN A 241 -5.07 10.32 -11.95
CA GLN A 241 -4.70 11.72 -12.10
C GLN A 241 -3.41 12.03 -11.35
N GLY A 242 -2.31 12.08 -12.08
CA GLY A 242 -1.00 12.45 -11.55
C GLY A 242 -0.93 13.92 -11.14
N SER A 243 -0.25 14.20 -10.02
CA SER A 243 0.14 15.54 -9.60
C SER A 243 1.64 15.60 -9.31
N SER A 244 2.30 16.62 -9.83
CA SER A 244 3.71 16.90 -9.60
C SER A 244 3.97 17.38 -8.16
N VAL A 245 5.24 17.41 -7.74
CA VAL A 245 5.62 17.96 -6.42
C VAL A 245 5.16 19.41 -6.28
N LEU A 246 5.36 20.24 -7.30
CA LEU A 246 5.01 21.66 -7.22
C LEU A 246 3.49 21.89 -7.22
N GLN A 247 2.72 21.10 -7.96
CA GLN A 247 1.25 21.13 -7.90
C GLN A 247 0.74 20.79 -6.49
N ILE A 248 1.38 19.85 -5.80
CA ILE A 248 1.04 19.49 -4.42
C ILE A 248 1.41 20.59 -3.43
N VAL A 249 2.58 21.21 -3.59
CA VAL A 249 2.97 22.37 -2.79
C VAL A 249 1.95 23.50 -2.94
N GLU A 250 1.49 23.75 -4.16
CA GLU A 250 0.47 24.79 -4.42
C GLU A 250 -0.90 24.42 -3.84
N ALA A 251 -1.33 23.16 -3.96
CA ALA A 251 -2.58 22.71 -3.33
C ALA A 251 -2.52 22.83 -1.80
N MET A 252 -1.38 22.51 -1.18
CA MET A 252 -1.17 22.71 0.25
C MET A 252 -1.08 24.20 0.63
N ARG A 253 -0.48 25.05 -0.20
CA ARG A 253 -0.46 26.51 0.00
C ARG A 253 -1.88 27.05 0.07
N LYS A 254 -2.75 26.64 -0.86
CA LYS A 254 -4.18 27.01 -0.85
C LYS A 254 -4.91 26.53 0.40
N ALA A 255 -4.65 25.30 0.84
CA ALA A 255 -5.33 24.73 2.01
C ALA A 255 -4.87 25.32 3.35
N THR A 256 -3.59 25.69 3.47
CA THR A 256 -2.97 26.10 4.73
C THR A 256 -2.76 27.61 4.85
N GLY A 257 -2.71 28.34 3.73
CA GLY A 257 -2.27 29.74 3.68
C GLY A 257 -0.76 29.92 3.95
N PHE A 258 -0.01 28.84 4.16
CA PHE A 258 1.40 28.89 4.51
C PHE A 258 2.29 29.16 3.28
N ASP A 259 3.27 30.04 3.44
CA ASP A 259 4.20 30.39 2.38
C ASP A 259 5.38 29.39 2.27
N TYR A 260 5.14 28.27 1.60
CA TYR A 260 6.19 27.26 1.39
C TYR A 260 7.31 27.81 0.50
N LYS A 261 8.51 28.00 1.07
CA LYS A 261 9.72 28.24 0.28
C LYS A 261 10.26 26.92 -0.23
N THR A 262 10.71 26.87 -1.48
CA THR A 262 11.24 25.66 -2.11
C THR A 262 12.67 25.87 -2.60
N GLU A 263 13.47 24.81 -2.54
CA GLU A 263 14.81 24.74 -3.11
C GLU A 263 14.91 23.44 -3.90
N ILE A 264 15.31 23.54 -5.18
CA ILE A 264 15.60 22.36 -5.98
C ILE A 264 16.96 21.79 -5.55
N VAL A 265 16.97 20.51 -5.19
CA VAL A 265 18.18 19.76 -4.87
C VAL A 265 18.34 18.58 -5.86
N GLY A 266 19.46 17.87 -5.78
CA GLY A 266 19.68 16.67 -6.61
C GLY A 266 18.58 15.61 -6.46
N ARG A 267 18.44 14.75 -7.48
CA ARG A 267 17.48 13.64 -7.44
C ARG A 267 17.76 12.72 -6.25
N ARG A 268 16.69 12.25 -5.60
CA ARG A 268 16.79 11.24 -4.56
C ARG A 268 16.83 9.85 -5.20
N ARG A 269 17.75 9.01 -4.74
CA ARG A 269 17.92 7.65 -5.26
C ARG A 269 16.62 6.85 -5.06
N GLY A 270 16.18 6.19 -6.13
CA GLY A 270 14.96 5.37 -6.12
C GLY A 270 13.66 6.14 -6.43
N ASP A 271 13.72 7.46 -6.69
CA ASP A 271 12.56 8.19 -7.18
C ASP A 271 12.29 7.89 -8.66
N VAL A 272 11.06 7.45 -8.92
CA VAL A 272 10.50 7.21 -10.27
C VAL A 272 9.88 8.51 -10.80
N PRO A 273 10.00 8.84 -12.10
CA PRO A 273 9.45 10.07 -12.66
C PRO A 273 7.93 10.23 -12.46
N ASP A 274 7.14 9.25 -12.88
CA ASP A 274 5.67 9.31 -12.85
C ASP A 274 5.10 7.96 -12.41
N LEU A 275 4.22 7.99 -11.41
CA LEU A 275 3.52 6.83 -10.86
C LEU A 275 2.00 7.07 -10.86
N THR A 276 1.45 7.45 -12.01
CA THR A 276 0.00 7.57 -12.21
C THR A 276 -0.61 6.22 -12.57
N ALA A 277 -1.56 5.74 -11.77
CA ALA A 277 -2.21 4.44 -12.00
C ALA A 277 -3.27 4.53 -13.11
N ASP A 278 -3.52 3.42 -13.81
CA ASP A 278 -4.74 3.23 -14.58
C ASP A 278 -5.78 2.52 -13.68
N PRO A 279 -6.88 3.18 -13.24
CA PRO A 279 -7.87 2.59 -12.35
C PRO A 279 -8.94 1.76 -13.09
N THR A 280 -8.87 1.67 -14.43
CA THR A 280 -9.95 1.11 -15.26
C THR A 280 -10.33 -0.32 -14.84
N LEU A 281 -9.36 -1.15 -14.47
CA LEU A 281 -9.62 -2.53 -14.07
C LEU A 281 -10.35 -2.61 -12.72
N ALA A 282 -9.90 -1.84 -11.73
CA ALA A 282 -10.54 -1.76 -10.42
C ALA A 282 -11.97 -1.18 -10.51
N GLU A 283 -12.18 -0.18 -11.35
CA GLU A 283 -13.51 0.38 -11.64
C GLU A 283 -14.45 -0.66 -12.23
N LYS A 284 -13.97 -1.41 -13.23
CA LYS A 284 -14.76 -2.39 -13.96
C LYS A 284 -15.12 -3.61 -13.10
N GLU A 285 -14.15 -4.11 -12.33
CA GLU A 285 -14.29 -5.40 -11.65
C GLU A 285 -14.69 -5.30 -10.18
N LEU A 286 -14.20 -4.28 -9.46
CA LEU A 286 -14.55 -4.06 -8.05
C LEU A 286 -15.62 -2.99 -7.86
N GLY A 287 -15.93 -2.20 -8.90
CA GLY A 287 -16.75 -1.00 -8.74
C GLY A 287 -16.04 0.13 -7.98
N PHE A 288 -14.71 0.02 -7.80
CA PHE A 288 -13.92 0.99 -7.06
C PHE A 288 -13.92 2.34 -7.78
N LYS A 289 -14.22 3.43 -7.07
CA LYS A 289 -14.11 4.79 -7.60
C LYS A 289 -13.51 5.70 -6.55
N ALA A 290 -12.43 6.39 -6.91
CA ALA A 290 -11.82 7.38 -6.05
C ALA A 290 -12.59 8.71 -6.12
N LYS A 291 -13.42 8.98 -5.11
CA LYS A 291 -14.40 10.08 -5.13
C LYS A 291 -13.77 11.42 -4.74
N GLN A 292 -12.74 11.39 -3.90
CA GLN A 292 -12.17 12.61 -3.34
C GLN A 292 -11.09 13.18 -4.26
N ASP A 293 -11.07 14.50 -4.40
CA ASP A 293 -10.03 15.23 -5.13
C ASP A 293 -8.84 15.62 -4.26
N LEU A 294 -7.81 16.20 -4.91
CA LEU A 294 -6.58 16.61 -4.26
C LEU A 294 -6.85 17.72 -3.23
N GLU A 295 -7.72 18.67 -3.56
CA GLU A 295 -8.14 19.79 -2.72
C GLU A 295 -8.80 19.30 -1.43
N THR A 296 -9.72 18.33 -1.54
CA THR A 296 -10.34 17.67 -0.39
C THR A 296 -9.31 16.98 0.48
N ALA A 297 -8.38 16.23 -0.12
CA ALA A 297 -7.30 15.58 0.62
C ALA A 297 -6.36 16.59 1.34
N CYS A 298 -6.07 17.74 0.72
CA CYS A 298 -5.31 18.83 1.35
C CYS A 298 -6.08 19.46 2.53
N ARG A 299 -7.37 19.74 2.35
CA ARG A 299 -8.25 20.28 3.39
C ARG A 299 -8.31 19.36 4.60
N ASP A 300 -8.54 18.06 4.39
CA ASP A 300 -8.72 17.11 5.48
C ASP A 300 -7.41 16.84 6.23
N LEU A 301 -6.28 16.80 5.52
CA LEU A 301 -4.95 16.82 6.15
C LEU A 301 -4.76 18.05 7.03
N TRP A 302 -5.09 19.23 6.51
CA TRP A 302 -4.92 20.46 7.28
C TRP A 302 -5.82 20.49 8.52
N ASN A 303 -7.06 20.03 8.40
CA ASN A 303 -8.00 19.90 9.52
C ASN A 303 -7.48 18.95 10.61
N TRP A 304 -6.89 17.81 10.25
CA TRP A 304 -6.21 16.95 11.22
C TRP A 304 -5.01 17.65 11.86
N GLN A 305 -4.09 18.19 11.05
CA GLN A 305 -2.82 18.67 11.55
C GLN A 305 -2.99 19.89 12.46
N THR A 306 -3.97 20.76 12.18
CA THR A 306 -4.31 21.91 13.03
C THR A 306 -4.93 21.52 14.36
N LYS A 307 -5.80 20.50 14.38
CA LYS A 307 -6.39 19.98 15.63
C LYS A 307 -5.40 19.14 16.44
N ASN A 308 -4.42 18.54 15.79
CA ASN A 308 -3.46 17.61 16.37
C ASN A 308 -2.03 18.03 15.99
N PRO A 309 -1.55 19.21 16.44
CA PRO A 309 -0.26 19.75 16.01
C PRO A 309 0.93 18.86 16.37
N LYS A 310 0.78 18.01 17.40
CA LYS A 310 1.78 17.02 17.82
C LYS A 310 1.41 15.57 17.45
N GLY A 311 0.36 15.37 16.66
CA GLY A 311 -0.16 14.04 16.36
C GLY A 311 -1.00 13.48 17.50
N TYR A 312 -0.90 12.17 17.76
CA TYR A 312 -1.64 11.51 18.83
C TYR A 312 -1.03 11.72 20.23
N ASP A 313 0.18 12.30 20.29
CA ASP A 313 0.82 12.62 21.56
C ASP A 313 0.09 13.79 22.23
N THR A 314 -0.59 13.47 23.33
CA THR A 314 -1.43 14.39 24.10
C THR A 314 -0.75 14.94 25.34
N GLU A 315 0.57 14.82 25.49
CA GLU A 315 1.30 15.50 26.58
C GLU A 315 1.36 17.04 26.34
N SER A 316 0.23 17.65 26.65
CA SER A 316 0.08 18.97 27.25
C SER A 316 -1.14 18.94 28.17
N LYS A 317 -0.93 18.41 29.38
CA LYS A 317 -1.65 18.86 30.58
C LYS A 317 -0.61 19.24 31.63
#